data_AF-A0A7Y5SFP9-F1
#
_entry.id   AF-A0A7Y5SFP9-F1
#
_cell.length_a   1.000
_cell.length_b   1.000
_cell.length_c   1.000
_cell.angle_alpha   90.00
_cell.angle_beta   90.00
_cell.angle_gamma   90.00
#
_symmetry.space_group_name_H-M   'P 1'
#
loop_
_entity.id
_entity.type
_entity.pdbx_description
1 polymer ?
#
loop_
_entity_poly.entity_id
_entity_poly.type
_entity_poly.pdbx_seq_one_letter_code
_entity_poly.pdbx_strand_id
1 'polypeptide(L)'
;MNEFQWYEDSPGKTPLRSFLDAPLRPQAWANILYLALSFPLGLTYFVVLVTVIATGGGMAITLVGIPMLVGAMYAWPYLAEADRLLTNGLLGSSIPPLRFSSPERAGAWAHIKSRLASPATWLSLLHLLLRFPQGVMALVALSVFLLAPLALVALPSYYWIGDGPMVVGDRHIDTLPLALLASAGGAALLAVGFHALNFCAFLSRRMTEVVLAVPTPPGPFPAPAAAAPHDVTADAAEPLAGEQPPPTPVGDAPAISVDVAMRLVTVGGEPVDLTRREFDLLALFAANPGRPFSRDELLDRVWKGDYDVTDRTIDTHVQRLRKKLGEQADAIQTVWGVGYRFRER
;
A
#
# COMPACT_ATOMS: atom_id res chain seq x y z
N MET A 1 -2.15 -2.96 7.13
CA MET A 1 -2.97 -1.92 7.79
C MET A 1 -4.16 -1.70 6.88
N ASN A 2 -5.35 -2.13 7.32
CA ASN A 2 -6.55 -2.25 6.47
C ASN A 2 -7.06 -0.87 6.03
N GLU A 3 -7.12 -0.64 4.72
CA GLU A 3 -7.48 0.65 4.10
C GLU A 3 -8.98 1.00 4.14
N PHE A 4 -9.83 0.13 4.70
CA PHE A 4 -11.28 0.30 4.74
C PHE A 4 -11.89 0.36 6.15
N GLN A 5 -11.09 0.59 7.19
CA GLN A 5 -11.58 0.82 8.56
C GLN A 5 -12.16 2.25 8.75
N TRP A 6 -12.79 2.84 7.73
CA TRP A 6 -13.29 4.22 7.75
C TRP A 6 -14.62 4.39 8.52
N TYR A 7 -15.17 3.31 9.08
CA TYR A 7 -16.49 3.35 9.72
C TYR A 7 -16.58 2.64 11.08
N GLU A 8 -15.56 1.90 11.51
CA GLU A 8 -15.56 1.21 12.80
C GLU A 8 -14.58 1.89 13.77
N ASP A 9 -15.11 2.20 14.95
CA ASP A 9 -14.41 2.58 16.18
C ASP A 9 -13.93 4.03 16.36
N SER A 10 -14.89 4.96 16.32
CA SER A 10 -14.92 6.00 17.37
C SER A 10 -16.13 5.72 18.26
N PRO A 11 -15.97 5.08 19.44
CA PRO A 11 -17.09 4.83 20.33
C PRO A 11 -17.80 6.15 20.65
N GLY A 12 -19.05 6.29 20.19
CA GLY A 12 -19.92 7.45 20.46
C GLY A 12 -20.06 8.52 19.37
N LYS A 13 -19.49 8.37 18.16
CA LYS A 13 -19.73 9.32 17.06
C LYS A 13 -20.88 8.90 16.16
N THR A 14 -21.80 9.82 15.87
CA THR A 14 -22.86 9.58 14.87
C THR A 14 -22.29 9.55 13.46
N PRO A 15 -22.90 8.81 12.50
CA PRO A 15 -22.50 8.79 11.08
C PRO A 15 -22.33 10.17 10.46
N LEU A 16 -23.18 11.11 10.85
CA LEU A 16 -23.12 12.48 10.36
C LEU A 16 -21.88 13.23 10.88
N ARG A 17 -21.49 13.01 12.13
CA ARG A 17 -20.28 13.62 12.70
C ARG A 17 -19.02 13.03 12.06
N SER A 18 -18.96 11.72 11.84
CA SER A 18 -17.80 11.11 11.18
C SER A 18 -17.60 11.57 9.73
N PHE A 19 -18.70 11.82 9.01
CA PHE A 19 -18.70 12.41 7.67
C PHE A 19 -18.20 13.86 7.69
N LEU A 20 -18.77 14.70 8.57
CA LEU A 20 -18.37 16.11 8.69
C LEU A 20 -16.96 16.31 9.26
N ASP A 21 -16.43 15.33 10.01
CA ASP A 21 -15.06 15.33 10.52
C ASP A 21 -14.01 15.07 9.42
N ALA A 22 -14.40 14.69 8.19
CA ALA A 22 -13.45 14.34 7.14
C ALA A 22 -12.43 15.46 6.82
N PRO A 23 -12.82 16.75 6.69
CA PRO A 23 -11.88 17.85 6.48
C PRO A 23 -10.98 18.15 7.68
N LEU A 24 -11.25 17.61 8.85
CA LEU A 24 -10.38 17.80 10.03
C LEU A 24 -9.21 16.82 10.03
N ARG A 25 -9.21 15.81 9.15
CA ARG A 25 -8.16 14.79 9.09
C ARG A 25 -6.97 15.29 8.26
N PRO A 26 -5.73 15.28 8.77
CA PRO A 26 -4.56 15.76 8.04
C PRO A 26 -4.30 14.95 6.75
N GLN A 27 -4.56 13.64 6.79
CA GLN A 27 -4.40 12.75 5.63
C GLN A 27 -5.29 13.17 4.45
N ALA A 28 -6.48 13.72 4.71
CA ALA A 28 -7.39 14.08 3.63
C ALA A 28 -6.90 15.32 2.87
N TRP A 29 -6.24 16.25 3.56
CA TRP A 29 -5.54 17.35 2.91
C TRP A 29 -4.29 16.90 2.17
N ALA A 30 -3.55 15.91 2.69
CA ALA A 30 -2.43 15.29 1.98
C ALA A 30 -2.89 14.64 0.66
N ASN A 31 -4.06 14.00 0.65
CA ASN A 31 -4.68 13.44 -0.56
C ASN A 31 -5.01 14.52 -1.60
N ILE A 32 -5.59 15.65 -1.17
CA ILE A 32 -5.88 16.79 -2.05
C ILE A 32 -4.59 17.41 -2.59
N LEU A 33 -3.58 17.59 -1.74
CA LEU A 33 -2.27 18.10 -2.14
C LEU A 33 -1.62 17.19 -3.19
N TYR A 34 -1.69 15.88 -3.00
CA TYR A 34 -1.22 14.92 -3.99
C TYR A 34 -1.93 15.08 -5.34
N LEU A 35 -3.27 15.19 -5.34
CA LEU A 35 -4.04 15.41 -6.58
C LEU A 35 -3.65 16.73 -7.25
N ALA A 36 -3.41 17.79 -6.46
CA ALA A 36 -3.03 19.10 -6.99
C ALA A 36 -1.64 19.07 -7.63
N LEU A 37 -0.71 18.29 -7.06
CA LEU A 37 0.63 18.08 -7.62
C LEU A 37 0.65 17.10 -8.80
N SER A 38 -0.36 16.22 -8.90
CA SER A 38 -0.41 15.16 -9.93
C SER A 38 -0.39 15.73 -11.35
N PHE A 39 -1.14 16.79 -11.62
CA PHE A 39 -1.18 17.43 -12.94
C PHE A 39 0.16 18.07 -13.36
N PRO A 40 0.74 19.03 -12.62
CA PRO A 40 2.00 19.67 -13.03
C PRO A 40 3.15 18.68 -13.13
N LEU A 41 3.22 17.69 -12.24
CA LEU A 41 4.24 16.64 -12.30
C LEU A 41 4.01 15.71 -13.50
N GLY A 42 2.78 15.23 -13.70
CA GLY A 42 2.42 14.37 -14.82
C GLY A 42 2.70 15.04 -16.17
N LEU A 43 2.37 16.32 -16.32
CA LEU A 43 2.69 17.11 -17.50
C LEU A 43 4.20 17.22 -17.71
N THR A 44 4.95 17.53 -16.65
CA THR A 44 6.42 17.67 -16.72
C THR A 44 7.07 16.35 -17.15
N TYR A 45 6.71 15.23 -16.52
CA TYR A 45 7.24 13.92 -16.88
C TYR A 45 6.90 13.55 -18.31
N PHE A 46 5.65 13.76 -18.73
CA PHE A 46 5.20 13.44 -20.08
C PHE A 46 5.93 14.27 -21.13
N VAL A 47 6.02 15.58 -20.95
CA VAL A 47 6.73 16.46 -21.90
C VAL A 47 8.19 16.06 -22.01
N VAL A 48 8.91 15.94 -20.89
CA VAL A 48 10.32 15.53 -20.89
C VAL A 48 10.50 14.18 -21.59
N LEU A 49 9.66 13.21 -21.26
CA LEU A 49 9.78 11.85 -21.77
C LEU A 49 9.49 11.79 -23.28
N VAL A 50 8.39 12.39 -23.73
CA VAL A 50 8.02 12.42 -25.15
C VAL A 50 9.05 13.18 -25.95
N THR A 51 9.54 14.33 -25.46
CA THR A 51 10.60 15.09 -26.13
C THR A 51 11.87 14.25 -26.24
N VAL A 52 12.33 13.61 -25.16
CA VAL A 52 13.58 12.83 -25.18
C VAL A 52 13.46 11.59 -26.07
N ILE A 53 12.32 10.89 -26.05
CA ILE A 53 12.09 9.72 -26.91
C ILE A 53 11.99 10.14 -28.38
N ALA A 54 11.21 11.19 -28.68
CA ALA A 54 11.01 11.65 -30.05
C ALA A 54 12.32 12.21 -30.64
N THR A 55 13.01 13.09 -29.92
CA THR A 55 14.30 13.65 -30.36
C THR A 55 15.38 12.58 -30.43
N GLY A 56 15.50 11.72 -29.41
CA GLY A 56 16.46 10.62 -29.41
C GLY A 56 16.21 9.61 -30.53
N GLY A 57 14.95 9.27 -30.80
CA GLY A 57 14.55 8.43 -31.91
C GLY A 57 14.88 9.07 -33.27
N GLY A 58 14.53 10.34 -33.46
CA GLY A 58 14.85 11.09 -34.68
C GLY A 58 16.36 11.21 -34.93
N MET A 59 17.14 11.43 -33.88
CA MET A 59 18.60 11.53 -33.96
C MET A 59 19.31 10.17 -33.99
N ALA A 60 18.62 9.05 -33.82
CA ALA A 60 19.24 7.72 -33.83
C ALA A 60 19.87 7.40 -35.20
N ILE A 61 19.33 7.97 -36.28
CA ILE A 61 19.89 7.89 -37.65
C ILE A 61 21.32 8.41 -37.68
N THR A 62 21.63 9.43 -36.87
CA THR A 62 22.96 10.05 -36.77
C THR A 62 23.87 9.39 -35.74
N LEU A 63 23.46 8.27 -35.14
CA LEU A 63 24.08 7.61 -33.98
C LEU A 63 24.08 8.42 -32.67
N VAL A 64 23.94 9.76 -32.72
CA VAL A 64 23.86 10.65 -31.55
C VAL A 64 22.62 10.36 -30.69
N GLY A 65 21.51 9.97 -31.31
CA GLY A 65 20.27 9.66 -30.60
C GLY A 65 20.36 8.42 -29.70
N ILE A 66 21.26 7.48 -30.00
CA ILE A 66 21.37 6.23 -29.24
C ILE A 66 21.87 6.48 -27.81
N PRO A 67 22.99 7.19 -27.55
CA PRO A 67 23.39 7.59 -26.20
C PRO A 67 22.31 8.36 -25.44
N MET A 68 21.57 9.24 -26.11
CA MET A 68 20.49 10.02 -25.51
C MET A 68 19.33 9.12 -25.02
N LEU A 69 18.90 8.15 -25.85
CA LEU A 69 17.86 7.17 -25.47
C LEU A 69 18.34 6.23 -24.35
N VAL A 70 19.60 5.81 -24.39
CA VAL A 70 20.20 5.02 -23.30
C VAL A 70 20.19 5.84 -22.00
N GLY A 71 20.61 7.11 -22.04
CA GLY A 71 20.55 8.01 -20.89
C GLY A 71 19.13 8.16 -20.35
N ALA A 72 18.14 8.34 -21.22
CA ALA A 72 16.72 8.39 -20.86
C ALA A 72 16.25 7.13 -20.14
N MET A 73 16.64 5.96 -20.65
CA MET A 73 16.34 4.66 -20.05
C MET A 73 16.93 4.51 -18.64
N TYR A 74 18.09 5.12 -18.39
CA TYR A 74 18.65 5.17 -17.04
C TYR A 74 17.93 6.18 -16.15
N ALA A 75 17.41 7.27 -16.71
CA ALA A 75 16.76 8.35 -15.97
C ALA A 75 15.33 8.02 -15.50
N TRP A 76 14.49 7.41 -16.34
CA TRP A 76 13.07 7.23 -16.01
C TRP A 76 12.80 6.42 -14.74
N PRO A 77 13.61 5.43 -14.29
CA PRO A 77 13.31 4.76 -13.03
C PRO A 77 13.54 5.64 -11.81
N TYR A 78 14.45 6.61 -11.88
CA TYR A 78 14.62 7.59 -10.81
C TYR A 78 13.43 8.54 -10.73
N LEU A 79 12.86 8.92 -11.87
CA LEU A 79 11.62 9.72 -11.91
C LEU A 79 10.42 8.93 -11.34
N ALA A 80 10.31 7.64 -11.70
CA ALA A 80 9.28 6.76 -11.14
C ALA A 80 9.46 6.55 -9.63
N GLU A 81 10.70 6.44 -9.15
CA GLU A 81 11.02 6.36 -7.73
C GLU A 81 10.66 7.65 -6.98
N ALA A 82 10.89 8.83 -7.56
CA ALA A 82 10.47 10.10 -6.97
C ALA A 82 8.94 10.17 -6.83
N ASP A 83 8.19 9.72 -7.85
CA ASP A 83 6.73 9.64 -7.79
C ASP A 83 6.22 8.60 -6.78
N ARG A 84 6.93 7.48 -6.64
CA ARG A 84 6.69 6.47 -5.59
C ARG A 84 6.88 7.06 -4.19
N LEU A 85 7.92 7.86 -3.97
CA LEU A 85 8.17 8.53 -2.70
C LEU A 85 7.07 9.55 -2.37
N LEU A 86 6.61 10.33 -3.35
CA LEU A 86 5.47 11.23 -3.18
C LEU A 86 4.20 10.45 -2.82
N THR A 87 3.96 9.32 -3.50
CA THR A 87 2.79 8.47 -3.24
C THR A 87 2.85 7.85 -1.83
N ASN A 88 4.00 7.32 -1.42
CA ASN A 88 4.17 6.79 -0.05
C ASN A 88 4.05 7.89 1.02
N GLY A 89 4.63 9.07 0.77
CA GLY A 89 4.63 10.18 1.72
C GLY A 89 3.26 10.83 1.88
N LEU A 90 2.53 11.05 0.79
CA LEU A 90 1.26 11.78 0.81
C LEU A 90 0.03 10.88 0.91
N LEU A 91 0.06 9.65 0.38
CA LEU A 91 -1.10 8.73 0.37
C LEU A 91 -0.98 7.58 1.37
N GLY A 92 0.07 7.57 2.20
CA GLY A 92 0.28 6.56 3.25
C GLY A 92 0.46 5.14 2.71
N SER A 93 1.00 4.99 1.49
CA SER A 93 1.29 3.70 0.87
C SER A 93 2.68 3.17 1.26
N SER A 94 2.87 1.85 1.14
CA SER A 94 4.16 1.19 1.38
C SER A 94 4.63 0.45 0.13
N ILE A 95 4.69 1.16 -1.01
CA ILE A 95 5.18 0.58 -2.27
C ILE A 95 6.69 0.34 -2.12
N PRO A 96 7.20 -0.89 -2.35
CA PRO A 96 8.63 -1.18 -2.22
C PRO A 96 9.47 -0.46 -3.28
N PRO A 97 10.76 -0.20 -3.00
CA PRO A 97 11.65 0.47 -3.95
C PRO A 97 11.90 -0.40 -5.18
N LEU A 98 12.03 0.24 -6.34
CA LEU A 98 12.34 -0.44 -7.60
C LEU A 98 13.76 -1.03 -7.55
N ARG A 99 13.86 -2.37 -7.51
CA ARG A 99 15.15 -3.08 -7.51
C ARG A 99 15.60 -3.38 -8.93
N PHE A 100 16.86 -3.09 -9.21
CA PHE A 100 17.52 -3.45 -10.47
C PHE A 100 18.67 -4.40 -10.18
N SER A 101 18.73 -5.49 -10.92
CA SER A 101 19.86 -6.42 -10.87
C SER A 101 21.02 -5.81 -11.67
N SER A 102 22.03 -5.29 -10.98
CA SER A 102 23.29 -4.86 -11.58
C SER A 102 24.29 -6.02 -11.55
N PRO A 103 24.80 -6.49 -12.70
CA PRO A 103 25.82 -7.54 -12.71
C PRO A 103 27.14 -7.00 -12.15
N GLU A 104 27.59 -7.52 -11.00
CA GLU A 104 28.76 -7.03 -10.24
C GLU A 104 30.09 -7.01 -11.02
N ARG A 105 30.20 -7.75 -12.13
CA ARG A 105 31.41 -7.84 -12.97
C ARG A 105 31.07 -7.99 -14.47
N ALA A 106 30.44 -6.98 -15.06
CA ALA A 106 30.15 -7.00 -16.50
C ALA A 106 30.42 -5.65 -17.19
N GLY A 107 30.79 -5.68 -18.47
CA GLY A 107 31.04 -4.46 -19.26
C GLY A 107 29.80 -3.59 -19.46
N ALA A 108 29.98 -2.38 -20.00
CA ALA A 108 28.89 -1.41 -20.22
C ALA A 108 27.73 -1.98 -21.05
N TRP A 109 28.03 -2.81 -22.05
CA TRP A 109 27.02 -3.48 -22.88
C TRP A 109 26.14 -4.46 -22.10
N ALA A 110 26.71 -5.20 -21.13
CA ALA A 110 25.96 -6.13 -20.31
C ALA A 110 24.98 -5.42 -19.37
N HIS A 111 25.34 -4.23 -18.87
CA HIS A 111 24.46 -3.37 -18.08
C HIS A 111 23.29 -2.83 -18.91
N ILE A 112 23.56 -2.36 -20.13
CA ILE A 112 22.49 -1.90 -21.04
C ILE A 112 21.52 -3.05 -21.35
N LYS A 113 22.04 -4.24 -21.65
CA LYS A 113 21.22 -5.43 -21.94
C LYS A 113 20.39 -5.86 -20.72
N SER A 114 20.95 -5.82 -19.50
CA SER A 114 20.19 -6.16 -18.28
C SER A 114 19.08 -5.15 -18.00
N ARG A 115 19.32 -3.87 -18.25
CA ARG A 115 18.30 -2.81 -18.11
C ARG A 115 17.16 -2.97 -19.11
N LEU A 116 17.48 -3.25 -20.37
CA LEU A 116 16.47 -3.51 -21.41
C LEU A 116 15.63 -4.76 -21.13
N ALA A 117 16.24 -5.80 -20.54
CA ALA A 117 15.53 -7.03 -20.18
C ALA A 117 14.69 -6.91 -18.89
N SER A 118 14.90 -5.86 -18.09
CA SER A 118 14.21 -5.69 -16.82
C SER A 118 12.78 -5.18 -17.01
N PRO A 119 11.74 -5.89 -16.51
CA PRO A 119 10.37 -5.40 -16.52
C PRO A 119 10.21 -4.08 -15.78
N ALA A 120 10.98 -3.87 -14.70
CA ALA A 120 10.94 -2.66 -13.90
C ALA A 120 11.27 -1.40 -14.71
N THR A 121 12.16 -1.51 -15.70
CA THR A 121 12.52 -0.41 -16.61
C THR A 121 11.31 0.03 -17.42
N TRP A 122 10.57 -0.91 -18.01
CA TRP A 122 9.42 -0.62 -18.87
C TRP A 122 8.17 -0.25 -18.08
N LEU A 123 7.97 -0.84 -16.90
CA LEU A 123 6.90 -0.45 -15.98
C LEU A 123 7.11 0.96 -15.43
N SER A 124 8.35 1.38 -15.18
CA SER A 124 8.67 2.77 -14.83
C SER A 124 8.29 3.74 -15.96
N LEU A 125 8.62 3.37 -17.19
CA LEU A 125 8.25 4.16 -18.37
C LEU A 125 6.72 4.26 -18.53
N LEU A 126 6.02 3.13 -18.43
CA LEU A 126 4.56 3.06 -18.51
C LEU A 126 3.91 3.89 -17.41
N HIS A 127 4.40 3.80 -16.17
CA HIS A 127 3.93 4.59 -15.04
C HIS A 127 4.01 6.09 -15.31
N LEU A 128 5.17 6.57 -15.78
CA LEU A 128 5.36 7.99 -16.10
C LEU A 128 4.46 8.47 -17.24
N LEU A 129 4.22 7.64 -18.26
CA LEU A 129 3.27 7.96 -19.33
C LEU A 129 1.83 8.04 -18.82
N LEU A 130 1.43 7.10 -17.96
CA LEU A 130 0.10 7.09 -17.33
C LEU A 130 -0.09 8.23 -16.32
N ARG A 131 1.01 8.84 -15.85
CA ARG A 131 0.94 9.96 -14.91
C ARG A 131 0.25 11.19 -15.47
N PHE A 132 0.40 11.45 -16.76
CA PHE A 132 -0.25 12.59 -17.41
C PHE A 132 -1.78 12.47 -17.46
N PRO A 133 -2.40 11.40 -18.02
CA PRO A 133 -3.85 11.26 -18.01
C PRO A 133 -4.40 11.20 -16.58
N GLN A 134 -3.67 10.57 -15.64
CA GLN A 134 -4.05 10.60 -14.23
C GLN A 134 -4.02 12.02 -13.65
N GLY A 135 -3.01 12.83 -13.98
CA GLY A 135 -2.93 14.24 -13.61
C GLY A 135 -4.09 15.07 -14.17
N VAL A 136 -4.47 14.84 -15.43
CA VAL A 136 -5.64 15.49 -16.04
C VAL A 136 -6.92 15.12 -15.29
N MET A 137 -7.14 13.84 -14.98
CA MET A 137 -8.30 13.41 -14.19
C MET A 137 -8.31 14.05 -12.79
N ALA A 138 -7.14 14.16 -12.14
CA ALA A 138 -7.01 14.83 -10.85
C ALA A 138 -7.34 16.33 -10.92
N LEU A 139 -6.90 17.02 -11.97
CA LEU A 139 -7.22 18.42 -12.21
C LEU A 139 -8.73 18.63 -12.42
N VAL A 140 -9.36 17.76 -13.22
CA VAL A 140 -10.82 17.79 -13.43
C VAL A 140 -11.55 17.54 -12.11
N ALA A 141 -11.13 16.53 -11.34
CA ALA A 141 -11.74 16.22 -10.06
C ALA A 141 -11.63 17.39 -9.07
N LEU A 142 -10.46 18.03 -8.95
CA LEU A 142 -10.27 19.22 -8.12
C LEU A 142 -11.14 20.38 -8.57
N SER A 143 -11.26 20.57 -9.88
CA SER A 143 -12.09 21.64 -10.43
C SER A 143 -13.57 21.43 -10.10
N VAL A 144 -14.07 20.21 -10.26
CA VAL A 144 -15.49 19.86 -10.08
C VAL A 144 -15.88 19.73 -8.60
N PHE A 145 -15.04 19.09 -7.79
CA PHE A 145 -15.39 18.73 -6.41
C PHE A 145 -14.86 19.68 -5.34
N LEU A 146 -13.93 20.58 -5.70
CA LEU A 146 -13.41 21.60 -4.78
C LEU A 146 -13.65 23.01 -5.31
N LEU A 147 -13.09 23.36 -6.47
CA LEU A 147 -13.08 24.76 -6.93
C LEU A 147 -14.48 25.28 -7.27
N ALA A 148 -15.29 24.53 -8.02
CA ALA A 148 -16.64 24.97 -8.39
C ALA A 148 -17.58 25.09 -7.17
N PRO A 149 -17.66 24.10 -6.25
CA PRO A 149 -18.42 24.25 -5.00
C PRO A 149 -17.92 25.38 -4.11
N LEU A 150 -16.59 25.60 -4.04
CA LEU A 150 -16.02 26.72 -3.29
C LEU A 150 -16.44 28.08 -3.88
N ALA A 151 -16.50 28.21 -5.21
CA ALA A 151 -17.03 29.39 -5.86
C ALA A 151 -18.51 29.65 -5.52
N LEU A 152 -19.33 28.60 -5.41
CA LEU A 152 -20.72 28.73 -4.96
C LEU A 152 -20.82 29.21 -3.51
N VAL A 153 -19.97 28.69 -2.63
CA VAL A 153 -19.89 29.15 -1.23
C VAL A 153 -19.47 30.63 -1.14
N ALA A 154 -18.61 31.08 -2.05
CA ALA A 154 -18.16 32.46 -2.09
C ALA A 154 -19.22 33.45 -2.65
N LEU A 155 -20.33 32.98 -3.22
CA LEU A 155 -21.34 33.85 -3.87
C LEU A 155 -21.82 35.04 -3.02
N PRO A 156 -22.11 34.92 -1.71
CA PRO A 156 -22.56 36.06 -0.91
C PRO A 156 -21.54 37.20 -0.85
N SER A 157 -20.24 36.89 -0.91
CA SER A 157 -19.17 37.90 -0.89
C SER A 157 -19.16 38.79 -2.14
N TYR A 158 -19.71 38.29 -3.26
CA TYR A 158 -19.73 39.00 -4.52
C TYR A 158 -20.62 40.26 -4.47
N TYR A 159 -21.64 40.30 -3.60
CA TYR A 159 -22.46 41.51 -3.37
C TYR A 159 -21.65 42.69 -2.82
N TRP A 160 -20.49 42.41 -2.22
CA TRP A 160 -19.67 43.41 -1.55
C TRP A 160 -18.46 43.81 -2.40
N ILE A 161 -18.15 43.03 -3.45
CA ILE A 161 -16.90 43.13 -4.21
C ILE A 161 -17.15 43.29 -5.72
N GLY A 162 -18.30 42.86 -6.24
CA GLY A 162 -18.59 42.82 -7.68
C GLY A 162 -19.52 43.94 -8.17
N ASP A 163 -19.22 44.48 -9.36
CA ASP A 163 -19.94 45.60 -9.98
C ASP A 163 -21.11 45.15 -10.92
N GLY A 164 -21.74 43.98 -10.72
CA GLY A 164 -22.84 43.54 -11.58
C GLY A 164 -23.55 42.23 -11.21
N PRO A 165 -24.68 41.88 -11.87
CA PRO A 165 -25.41 40.65 -11.62
C PRO A 165 -24.59 39.42 -12.03
N MET A 166 -24.51 38.42 -11.13
CA MET A 166 -23.82 37.15 -11.39
C MET A 166 -24.74 36.16 -12.08
N VAL A 167 -24.26 35.55 -13.17
CA VAL A 167 -24.96 34.50 -13.91
C VAL A 167 -24.34 33.15 -13.56
N VAL A 168 -25.16 32.21 -13.08
CA VAL A 168 -24.76 30.82 -12.84
C VAL A 168 -25.58 29.91 -13.76
N GLY A 169 -24.93 29.40 -14.82
CA GLY A 169 -25.62 28.70 -15.89
C GLY A 169 -26.56 29.65 -16.65
N ASP A 170 -27.86 29.33 -16.68
CA ASP A 170 -28.90 30.18 -17.30
C ASP A 170 -29.66 31.05 -16.28
N ARG A 171 -29.27 31.03 -15.00
CA ARG A 171 -29.98 31.76 -13.94
C ARG A 171 -29.19 32.97 -13.46
N HIS A 172 -29.89 34.09 -13.36
CA HIS A 172 -29.39 35.30 -12.71
C HIS A 172 -29.56 35.18 -11.18
N ILE A 173 -28.47 35.40 -10.43
CA ILE A 173 -28.48 35.43 -8.97
C ILE A 173 -28.46 36.88 -8.50
N ASP A 174 -29.62 37.52 -8.61
CA ASP A 174 -29.75 38.97 -8.38
C ASP A 174 -30.19 39.32 -6.95
N THR A 175 -30.48 38.32 -6.11
CA THR A 175 -30.89 38.54 -4.72
C THR A 175 -30.01 37.80 -3.71
N LEU A 176 -29.73 38.47 -2.59
CA LEU A 176 -28.94 37.92 -1.48
C LEU A 176 -29.50 36.60 -0.93
N PRO A 177 -30.83 36.41 -0.72
CA PRO A 177 -31.37 35.13 -0.29
C PRO A 177 -31.06 33.98 -1.25
N LEU A 178 -31.12 34.23 -2.56
CA LEU A 178 -30.79 33.23 -3.58
C LEU A 178 -29.30 32.87 -3.55
N ALA A 179 -28.42 33.85 -3.32
CA ALA A 179 -26.99 33.63 -3.14
C ALA A 179 -26.68 32.83 -1.87
N LEU A 180 -27.37 33.08 -0.76
CA LEU A 180 -27.24 32.30 0.47
C LEU A 180 -27.70 30.84 0.28
N LEU A 181 -28.80 30.62 -0.45
CA LEU A 181 -29.26 29.27 -0.80
C LEU A 181 -28.24 28.54 -1.70
N ALA A 182 -27.71 29.22 -2.72
CA ALA A 182 -26.66 28.67 -3.57
C ALA A 182 -25.37 28.36 -2.80
N SER A 183 -24.99 29.22 -1.85
CA SER A 183 -23.88 29.00 -0.93
C SER A 183 -24.09 27.78 -0.04
N ALA A 184 -25.30 27.58 0.49
CA ALA A 184 -25.63 26.39 1.28
C ALA A 184 -25.53 25.11 0.42
N GLY A 185 -26.01 25.16 -0.83
CA GLY A 185 -25.82 24.09 -1.81
C GLY A 185 -24.34 23.81 -2.11
N GLY A 186 -23.53 24.86 -2.29
CA GLY A 186 -22.09 24.76 -2.46
C GLY A 186 -21.40 24.09 -1.28
N ALA A 187 -21.79 24.42 -0.04
CA ALA A 187 -21.25 23.80 1.16
C ALA A 187 -21.59 22.30 1.25
N ALA A 188 -22.82 21.92 0.89
CA ALA A 188 -23.21 20.50 0.80
C ALA A 188 -22.41 19.75 -0.28
N LEU A 189 -22.22 20.37 -1.45
CA LEU A 189 -21.39 19.82 -2.53
C LEU A 189 -19.92 19.69 -2.12
N LEU A 190 -19.36 20.64 -1.36
CA LEU A 190 -18.00 20.51 -0.82
C LEU A 190 -17.86 19.31 0.10
N ALA A 191 -18.84 19.07 0.98
CA ALA A 191 -18.79 17.93 1.89
C ALA A 191 -18.74 16.60 1.12
N VAL A 192 -19.59 16.43 0.10
CA VAL A 192 -19.58 15.26 -0.79
C VAL A 192 -18.30 15.20 -1.64
N GLY A 193 -17.92 16.35 -2.21
CA GLY A 193 -16.76 16.49 -3.09
C GLY A 193 -15.45 16.14 -2.39
N PHE A 194 -15.34 16.44 -1.10
CA PHE A 194 -14.18 16.07 -0.29
C PHE A 194 -14.00 14.54 -0.25
N HIS A 195 -15.07 13.77 -0.08
CA HIS A 195 -15.00 12.31 -0.15
C HIS A 195 -14.67 11.80 -1.55
N ALA A 196 -15.24 12.41 -2.59
CA ALA A 196 -14.92 12.08 -3.98
C ALA A 196 -13.42 12.29 -4.29
N LEU A 197 -12.83 13.38 -3.82
CA LEU A 197 -11.40 13.66 -3.98
C LEU A 197 -10.52 12.63 -3.24
N ASN A 198 -10.89 12.27 -2.02
CA ASN A 198 -10.19 11.21 -1.29
C ASN A 198 -10.28 9.86 -2.03
N PHE A 199 -11.42 9.55 -2.65
CA PHE A 199 -11.57 8.38 -3.50
C PHE A 199 -10.72 8.45 -4.77
N CYS A 200 -10.62 9.60 -5.43
CA CYS A 200 -9.73 9.80 -6.57
C CYS A 200 -8.25 9.61 -6.19
N ALA A 201 -7.85 10.07 -4.99
CA ALA A 201 -6.51 9.85 -4.46
C ALA A 201 -6.26 8.35 -4.18
N PHE A 202 -7.24 7.64 -3.63
CA PHE A 202 -7.18 6.18 -3.48
C PHE A 202 -6.99 5.47 -4.83
N LEU A 203 -7.78 5.83 -5.86
CA LEU A 203 -7.64 5.23 -7.19
C LEU A 203 -6.26 5.48 -7.80
N SER A 204 -5.74 6.70 -7.60
CA SER A 204 -4.39 7.09 -8.01
C SER A 204 -3.30 6.25 -7.34
N ARG A 205 -3.43 6.01 -6.03
CA ARG A 205 -2.56 5.11 -5.27
C ARG A 205 -2.61 3.70 -5.83
N ARG A 206 -3.81 3.15 -6.02
CA ARG A 206 -4.01 1.78 -6.54
C ARG A 206 -3.41 1.59 -7.91
N MET A 207 -3.53 2.56 -8.80
CA MET A 207 -2.89 2.51 -10.11
C MET A 207 -1.36 2.41 -9.97
N THR A 208 -0.77 3.25 -9.10
CA THR A 208 0.68 3.25 -8.84
C THR A 208 1.15 1.92 -8.24
N GLU A 209 0.38 1.38 -7.28
CA GLU A 209 0.65 0.07 -6.68
C GLU A 209 0.63 -1.05 -7.72
N VAL A 210 -0.37 -1.09 -8.60
CA VAL A 210 -0.50 -2.13 -9.63
C VAL A 210 0.59 -2.04 -10.68
N VAL A 211 0.90 -0.83 -11.16
CA VAL A 211 1.89 -0.64 -12.23
C VAL A 211 3.31 -0.87 -11.73
N LEU A 212 3.63 -0.43 -10.51
CA LEU A 212 4.97 -0.58 -9.92
C LEU A 212 5.13 -1.85 -9.09
N ALA A 213 4.10 -2.70 -8.98
CA ALA A 213 4.19 -4.03 -8.39
C ALA A 213 4.98 -4.98 -9.30
N VAL A 214 6.31 -4.80 -9.33
CA VAL A 214 7.20 -5.82 -9.87
C VAL A 214 7.21 -6.99 -8.89
N PRO A 215 6.90 -8.24 -9.32
CA PRO A 215 7.12 -9.42 -8.49
C PRO A 215 8.60 -9.46 -8.12
N THR A 216 8.93 -9.27 -6.84
CA THR A 216 10.29 -9.51 -6.37
C THR A 216 10.61 -10.98 -6.65
N PRO A 217 11.64 -11.30 -7.47
CA PRO A 217 12.27 -12.61 -7.36
C PRO A 217 12.68 -12.79 -5.90
N PRO A 218 12.60 -13.99 -5.30
CA PRO A 218 13.09 -14.20 -3.94
C PRO A 218 14.57 -13.81 -3.91
N GLY A 219 14.86 -12.61 -3.42
CA GLY A 219 16.22 -12.14 -3.23
C GLY A 219 16.86 -12.87 -2.06
N PRO A 220 18.20 -12.91 -1.96
CA PRO A 220 18.84 -13.26 -0.71
C PRO A 220 18.28 -12.35 0.39
N PHE A 221 17.91 -12.97 1.51
CA PHE A 221 17.34 -12.28 2.66
C PHE A 221 18.18 -11.04 3.01
N PRO A 222 17.57 -9.87 3.26
CA PRO A 222 18.30 -8.79 3.90
C PRO A 222 18.81 -9.30 5.24
N ALA A 223 20.12 -9.14 5.50
CA ALA A 223 20.68 -9.34 6.83
C ALA A 223 19.86 -8.52 7.84
N PRO A 224 19.60 -9.05 9.05
CA PRO A 224 18.73 -8.41 10.03
C PRO A 224 19.17 -6.96 10.23
N ALA A 225 18.29 -6.02 9.90
CA ALA A 225 18.47 -4.62 10.25
C ALA A 225 18.65 -4.57 11.77
N ALA A 226 19.78 -4.02 12.21
CA ALA A 226 20.05 -3.76 13.61
C ALA A 226 18.84 -3.05 14.21
N ALA A 227 18.22 -3.70 15.20
CA ALA A 227 17.04 -3.19 15.87
C ALA A 227 17.35 -1.78 16.41
N ALA A 228 16.56 -0.79 15.99
CA ALA A 228 16.47 0.47 16.71
C ALA A 228 15.93 0.17 18.11
N PRO A 229 16.44 0.83 19.17
CA PRO A 229 16.06 0.53 20.54
C PRO A 229 14.60 0.97 20.77
N HIS A 230 13.73 -0.02 20.98
CA HIS A 230 12.41 0.24 21.55
C HIS A 230 12.55 0.32 23.06
N ASP A 231 12.18 1.50 23.57
CA ASP A 231 12.03 1.85 24.97
C ASP A 231 11.02 0.88 25.63
N VAL A 232 11.50 0.05 26.54
CA VAL A 232 10.67 -0.81 27.40
C VAL A 232 10.59 -0.12 28.74
N THR A 233 9.59 0.74 28.91
CA THR A 233 9.14 1.12 30.25
C THR A 233 8.44 -0.08 30.86
N ALA A 234 9.13 -0.68 31.82
CA ALA A 234 8.58 -1.64 32.77
C ALA A 234 7.41 -1.01 33.52
N ASP A 235 6.25 -1.65 33.47
CA ASP A 235 5.24 -1.50 34.51
C ASP A 235 5.03 -2.87 35.17
N ALA A 236 5.02 -2.83 36.48
CA ALA A 236 5.12 -3.97 37.37
C ALA A 236 3.76 -4.65 37.55
N ALA A 237 3.74 -5.97 37.43
CA ALA A 237 2.69 -6.81 37.99
C ALA A 237 3.36 -7.96 38.75
N GLU A 238 3.07 -8.04 40.05
CA GLU A 238 3.53 -9.07 40.97
C GLU A 238 3.10 -10.49 40.54
N PRO A 239 3.86 -11.54 40.89
CA PRO A 239 3.56 -12.91 40.54
C PRO A 239 2.55 -13.53 41.53
N LEU A 240 1.37 -13.94 41.02
CA LEU A 240 0.48 -14.86 41.74
C LEU A 240 0.88 -16.30 41.42
N ALA A 241 1.17 -17.04 42.49
CA ALA A 241 1.55 -18.45 42.48
C ALA A 241 0.33 -19.40 42.35
N GLY A 242 0.57 -20.57 41.74
CA GLY A 242 -0.31 -21.75 41.66
C GLY A 242 -0.90 -21.93 40.25
N GLU A 243 -0.74 -23.04 39.52
CA GLU A 243 -0.39 -24.44 39.80
C GLU A 243 0.51 -24.97 38.66
N GLN A 244 1.59 -25.69 38.99
CA GLN A 244 2.30 -26.53 38.01
C GLN A 244 1.57 -27.89 37.90
N PRO A 245 1.16 -28.34 36.70
CA PRO A 245 0.73 -29.72 36.51
C PRO A 245 1.94 -30.67 36.64
N PRO A 246 1.73 -31.94 37.02
CA PRO A 246 2.80 -32.84 37.48
C PRO A 246 3.76 -33.22 36.34
N PRO A 247 5.04 -33.51 36.65
CA PRO A 247 5.97 -34.04 35.67
C PRO A 247 5.64 -35.52 35.36
N THR A 248 5.17 -35.79 34.15
CA THR A 248 5.07 -37.15 33.58
C THR A 248 6.20 -37.38 32.56
N PRO A 249 6.61 -38.63 32.32
CA PRO A 249 7.99 -39.07 32.30
C PRO A 249 8.71 -38.71 31.00
N VAL A 250 10.02 -38.48 31.12
CA VAL A 250 10.97 -38.35 30.01
C VAL A 250 10.94 -39.62 29.15
N GLY A 251 10.20 -39.55 28.06
CA GLY A 251 10.30 -40.43 26.91
C GLY A 251 10.24 -39.55 25.68
N ASP A 252 11.28 -39.60 24.85
CA ASP A 252 11.52 -38.87 23.59
C ASP A 252 10.41 -37.88 23.22
N ALA A 253 10.44 -36.71 23.86
CA ALA A 253 9.45 -35.67 23.61
C ALA A 253 9.51 -35.32 22.12
N PRO A 254 8.36 -35.32 21.41
CA PRO A 254 8.36 -34.95 20.02
C PRO A 254 8.92 -33.55 19.84
N ALA A 255 9.71 -33.35 18.78
CA ALA A 255 10.36 -32.07 18.49
C ALA A 255 9.37 -30.89 18.47
N ILE A 256 8.10 -31.12 18.10
CA ILE A 256 6.98 -30.19 18.25
C ILE A 256 5.78 -30.95 18.81
N SER A 257 5.18 -30.44 19.88
CA SER A 257 3.91 -30.90 20.46
C SER A 257 2.86 -29.77 20.41
N VAL A 258 1.63 -30.09 20.03
CA VAL A 258 0.51 -29.15 19.93
C VAL A 258 -0.65 -29.69 20.75
N ASP A 259 -0.97 -29.03 21.86
CA ASP A 259 -2.17 -29.28 22.66
C ASP A 259 -3.28 -28.35 22.19
N VAL A 260 -4.24 -28.92 21.46
CA VAL A 260 -5.37 -28.16 20.89
C VAL A 260 -6.37 -27.74 21.97
N ALA A 261 -6.52 -28.53 23.04
CA ALA A 261 -7.48 -28.25 24.10
C ALA A 261 -7.01 -27.07 24.97
N MET A 262 -5.71 -27.02 25.29
CA MET A 262 -5.10 -25.95 26.09
C MET A 262 -4.53 -24.81 25.23
N ARG A 263 -4.58 -24.92 23.90
CA ARG A 263 -3.89 -24.03 22.93
C ARG A 263 -2.42 -23.79 23.28
N LEU A 264 -1.75 -24.84 23.71
CA LEU A 264 -0.34 -24.80 24.11
C LEU A 264 0.51 -25.48 23.03
N VAL A 265 1.65 -24.87 22.71
CA VAL A 265 2.64 -25.47 21.80
C VAL A 265 3.95 -25.58 22.55
N THR A 266 4.56 -26.76 22.52
CA THR A 266 5.91 -26.96 23.04
C THR A 266 6.84 -27.43 21.93
N VAL A 267 8.09 -26.95 21.97
CA VAL A 267 9.15 -27.29 21.03
C VAL A 267 10.31 -27.82 21.85
N GLY A 268 10.68 -29.09 21.65
CA GLY A 268 11.71 -29.75 22.47
C GLY A 268 11.40 -29.77 23.98
N GLY A 269 10.11 -29.69 24.36
CA GLY A 269 9.66 -29.63 25.75
C GLY A 269 9.42 -28.22 26.31
N GLU A 270 9.88 -27.17 25.63
CA GLU A 270 9.73 -25.78 26.08
C GLU A 270 8.49 -25.10 25.46
N PRO A 271 7.68 -24.34 26.22
CA PRO A 271 6.50 -23.66 25.70
C PRO A 271 6.86 -22.50 24.77
N VAL A 272 6.14 -22.39 23.65
CA VAL A 272 6.32 -21.33 22.65
C VAL A 272 5.04 -20.50 22.55
N ASP A 273 5.16 -19.19 22.77
CA ASP A 273 4.03 -18.27 22.68
C ASP A 273 3.70 -17.94 21.21
N LEU A 274 2.54 -18.39 20.74
CA LEU A 274 2.04 -18.17 19.38
C LEU A 274 0.83 -17.24 19.40
N THR A 275 0.75 -16.34 18.43
CA THR A 275 -0.50 -15.59 18.20
C THR A 275 -1.60 -16.56 17.76
N ARG A 276 -2.86 -16.16 17.93
CA ARG A 276 -4.03 -16.99 17.55
C ARG A 276 -3.93 -17.60 16.15
N ARG A 277 -3.54 -16.79 15.15
CA ARG A 277 -3.43 -17.22 13.75
C ARG A 277 -2.22 -18.12 13.49
N GLU A 278 -1.10 -17.88 14.18
CA GLU A 278 0.08 -18.75 14.11
C GLU A 278 -0.21 -20.13 14.71
N PHE A 279 -0.94 -20.16 15.83
CA PHE A 279 -1.42 -21.40 16.45
C PHE A 279 -2.36 -22.17 15.51
N ASP A 280 -3.37 -21.49 14.96
CA ASP A 280 -4.37 -22.14 14.09
C ASP A 280 -3.71 -22.73 12.83
N LEU A 281 -2.71 -22.06 12.26
CA LEU A 281 -1.90 -22.60 11.17
C LEU A 281 -1.11 -23.84 11.59
N LEU A 282 -0.39 -23.77 12.70
CA LEU A 282 0.42 -24.90 13.18
C LEU A 282 -0.46 -26.11 13.51
N ALA A 283 -1.61 -25.90 14.15
CA ALA A 283 -2.57 -26.95 14.46
C ALA A 283 -3.14 -27.60 13.19
N LEU A 284 -3.47 -26.80 12.16
CA LEU A 284 -3.94 -27.32 10.88
C LEU A 284 -2.86 -28.17 10.19
N PHE A 285 -1.62 -27.70 10.18
CA PHE A 285 -0.47 -28.41 9.63
C PHE A 285 -0.17 -29.71 10.40
N ALA A 286 -0.14 -29.66 11.73
CA ALA A 286 0.14 -30.80 12.59
C ALA A 286 -0.95 -31.89 12.49
N ALA A 287 -2.20 -31.49 12.27
CA ALA A 287 -3.30 -32.43 12.05
C ALA A 287 -3.27 -33.10 10.67
N ASN A 288 -2.48 -32.59 9.72
CA ASN A 288 -2.40 -33.08 8.34
C ASN A 288 -0.94 -33.20 7.86
N PRO A 289 -0.10 -34.03 8.51
CA PRO A 289 1.30 -34.17 8.13
C PRO A 289 1.43 -34.68 6.69
N GLY A 290 2.46 -34.22 5.97
CA GLY A 290 2.75 -34.60 4.59
C GLY A 290 1.87 -33.92 3.53
N ARG A 291 0.64 -33.51 3.87
CA ARG A 291 -0.30 -32.90 2.93
C ARG A 291 0.07 -31.44 2.62
N PRO A 292 0.21 -31.06 1.33
CA PRO A 292 0.34 -29.66 0.94
C PRO A 292 -1.00 -28.94 0.99
N PHE A 293 -0.98 -27.71 1.48
CA PHE A 293 -2.08 -26.76 1.43
C PHE A 293 -1.71 -25.60 0.52
N SER A 294 -2.62 -25.21 -0.37
CA SER A 294 -2.47 -23.99 -1.15
C SER A 294 -2.67 -22.74 -0.28
N ARG A 295 -2.25 -21.57 -0.77
CA ARG A 295 -2.47 -20.32 -0.05
C ARG A 295 -3.96 -20.03 0.10
N ASP A 296 -4.72 -20.14 -0.98
CA ASP A 296 -6.19 -20.03 -0.95
C ASP A 296 -6.82 -20.98 0.08
N GLU A 297 -6.38 -22.25 0.14
CA GLU A 297 -6.90 -23.21 1.11
C GLU A 297 -6.58 -22.86 2.57
N LEU A 298 -5.42 -22.25 2.82
CA LEU A 298 -5.03 -21.80 4.15
C LEU A 298 -5.82 -20.55 4.56
N LEU A 299 -6.07 -19.63 3.62
CA LEU A 299 -6.95 -18.47 3.83
C LEU A 299 -8.35 -18.95 4.19
N ASP A 300 -8.92 -19.85 3.38
CA ASP A 300 -10.27 -20.36 3.57
C ASP A 300 -10.46 -21.16 4.86
N ARG A 301 -9.40 -21.80 5.38
CA ARG A 301 -9.53 -22.60 6.61
C ARG A 301 -9.23 -21.82 7.88
N VAL A 302 -8.22 -20.96 7.87
CA VAL A 302 -7.78 -20.23 9.06
C VAL A 302 -8.43 -18.85 9.12
N TRP A 303 -8.62 -18.16 8.00
CA TRP A 303 -9.15 -16.79 7.91
C TRP A 303 -10.63 -16.71 7.46
N LYS A 304 -11.44 -17.76 7.69
CA LYS A 304 -12.88 -17.76 7.36
C LYS A 304 -13.60 -16.46 7.72
N GLY A 305 -14.13 -15.76 6.73
CA GLY A 305 -14.88 -14.51 6.88
C GLY A 305 -14.05 -13.22 6.77
N ASP A 306 -12.72 -13.31 6.70
CA ASP A 306 -11.82 -12.18 6.47
C ASP A 306 -11.50 -12.02 4.97
N TYR A 307 -12.41 -11.42 4.20
CA TYR A 307 -12.31 -11.27 2.73
C TYR A 307 -11.19 -10.31 2.24
N ASP A 308 -10.48 -9.65 3.15
CA ASP A 308 -9.41 -8.68 2.86
C ASP A 308 -7.99 -9.27 2.99
N VAL A 309 -7.87 -10.58 3.20
CA VAL A 309 -6.57 -11.24 3.43
C VAL A 309 -6.05 -11.85 2.14
N THR A 310 -4.84 -11.44 1.75
CA THR A 310 -4.16 -11.94 0.54
C THR A 310 -3.17 -13.06 0.89
N ASP A 311 -2.75 -13.82 -0.13
CA ASP A 311 -1.66 -14.81 -0.12
C ASP A 311 -0.41 -14.38 0.68
N ARG A 312 -0.05 -13.09 0.60
CA ARG A 312 1.13 -12.54 1.28
C ARG A 312 1.01 -12.52 2.81
N THR A 313 -0.21 -12.56 3.32
CA THR A 313 -0.49 -12.65 4.75
C THR A 313 -0.07 -14.02 5.28
N ILE A 314 -0.38 -15.09 4.55
CA ILE A 314 0.05 -16.45 4.90
C ILE A 314 1.56 -16.53 4.95
N ASP A 315 2.23 -16.03 3.92
CA ASP A 315 3.70 -16.05 3.86
C ASP A 315 4.32 -15.37 5.09
N THR A 316 3.74 -14.23 5.53
CA THR A 316 4.18 -13.51 6.72
C THR A 316 3.95 -14.32 8.00
N HIS A 317 2.78 -14.94 8.15
CA HIS A 317 2.47 -15.77 9.33
C HIS A 317 3.32 -17.04 9.38
N VAL A 318 3.54 -17.71 8.25
CA VAL A 318 4.43 -18.88 8.16
C VAL A 318 5.87 -18.49 8.49
N GLN A 319 6.33 -17.32 8.04
CA GLN A 319 7.67 -16.84 8.39
C GLN A 319 7.82 -16.58 9.89
N ARG A 320 6.84 -15.92 10.52
CA ARG A 320 6.85 -15.68 11.97
C ARG A 320 6.78 -16.99 12.75
N LEU A 321 5.93 -17.91 12.31
CA LEU A 321 5.80 -19.24 12.90
C LEU A 321 7.12 -20.01 12.82
N ARG A 322 7.78 -20.06 11.65
CA ARG A 322 9.13 -20.66 11.52
C ARG A 322 10.14 -20.03 12.47
N LYS A 323 10.15 -18.71 12.61
CA LYS A 323 11.05 -18.02 13.55
C LYS A 323 10.81 -18.46 14.99
N LYS A 324 9.54 -18.62 15.40
CA LYS A 324 9.17 -19.07 16.73
C LYS A 324 9.42 -20.56 16.97
N LEU A 325 9.43 -21.37 15.91
CA LEU A 325 9.76 -22.80 15.97
C LEU A 325 11.27 -23.09 16.02
N GLY A 326 12.15 -22.10 15.85
CA GLY A 326 13.59 -22.26 16.04
C GLY A 326 14.20 -23.36 15.15
N GLU A 327 14.90 -24.31 15.78
CA GLU A 327 15.57 -25.44 15.09
C GLU A 327 14.58 -26.35 14.34
N GLN A 328 13.30 -26.28 14.69
CA GLN A 328 12.22 -27.07 14.12
C GLN A 328 11.47 -26.30 13.02
N ALA A 329 11.99 -25.15 12.56
CA ALA A 329 11.43 -24.37 11.46
C ALA A 329 11.22 -25.20 10.17
N ASP A 330 12.10 -26.17 9.92
CA ASP A 330 12.05 -27.07 8.75
C ASP A 330 10.90 -28.09 8.80
N ALA A 331 10.17 -28.15 9.93
CA ALA A 331 8.93 -28.90 10.02
C ALA A 331 7.85 -28.31 9.10
N ILE A 332 7.88 -27.01 8.79
CA ILE A 332 6.98 -26.39 7.82
C ILE A 332 7.75 -26.16 6.53
N GLN A 333 7.42 -26.89 5.47
CA GLN A 333 8.13 -26.86 4.19
C GLN A 333 7.34 -26.10 3.12
N THR A 334 8.06 -25.39 2.26
CA THR A 334 7.47 -24.74 1.09
C THR A 334 7.41 -25.73 -0.07
N VAL A 335 6.22 -25.92 -0.64
CA VAL A 335 6.00 -26.72 -1.86
C VAL A 335 5.84 -25.74 -3.01
N TRP A 336 6.87 -25.64 -3.86
CA TRP A 336 6.92 -24.69 -4.96
C TRP A 336 5.71 -24.85 -5.90
N GLY A 337 5.05 -23.73 -6.21
CA GLY A 337 3.85 -23.70 -7.05
C GLY A 337 2.56 -24.16 -6.35
N VAL A 338 2.62 -24.62 -5.09
CA VAL A 338 1.44 -25.09 -4.35
C VAL A 338 1.22 -24.27 -3.08
N GLY A 339 2.15 -24.29 -2.13
CA GLY A 339 1.98 -23.60 -0.85
C GLY A 339 2.86 -24.19 0.24
N TYR A 340 2.26 -24.64 1.35
CA TYR A 340 2.98 -25.11 2.53
C TYR A 340 2.51 -26.48 2.98
N ARG A 341 3.43 -27.27 3.54
CA ARG A 341 3.13 -28.58 4.13
C ARG A 341 3.87 -28.76 5.45
N PHE A 342 3.34 -29.62 6.30
CA PHE A 342 4.09 -30.11 7.46
C PHE A 342 4.91 -31.35 7.07
N ARG A 343 6.15 -31.44 7.54
CA ARG A 343 7.01 -32.60 7.33
C ARG A 343 6.41 -33.79 8.05
N GLU A 344 6.37 -34.93 7.36
CA GLU A 344 6.01 -36.21 7.96
C GLU A 344 7.13 -36.64 8.92
N ARG A 345 6.77 -37.11 10.12
CA ARG A 345 7.75 -37.48 11.15
C ARG A 345 8.67 -38.60 10.69
#